data_AF-A2HBS0-F1
#
_entry.id   AF-A2HBS0-F1
#
_cell.length_a   1.000
_cell.length_b   1.000
_cell.length_c   1.000
_cell.angle_alpha   90.00
_cell.angle_beta   90.00
_cell.angle_gamma   90.00
#
_symmetry.space_group_name_H-M   'P 1'
#
loop_
_entity.id
_entity.type
_entity.pdbx_description
1 polymer ?
#
loop_
_entity_poly.entity_id
_entity_poly.type
_entity_poly.pdbx_seq_one_letter_code
_entity_poly.pdbx_strand_id
1 'polypeptide(L)'
;MKMLDAWDILLSKLEDFSVRGIKFYTPSPNFYSIFTGYKYEQVEWKENIIEAWLDHVKEIICNGNEKVYEYILCWFANILQHPSAKNETALIIIGKQGTGKNTFFTDILCKLLEGYSNPNMTNLENI
;
A
#
# COMPACT_ATOMS: atom_id res chain seq x y z
N MET A 1 -17.23 47.16 -19.90
CA MET A 1 -16.41 46.29 -19.03
C MET A 1 -16.82 44.87 -19.38
N LYS A 2 -15.93 44.08 -20.03
CA LYS A 2 -16.24 42.67 -20.31
C LYS A 2 -16.44 41.96 -18.97
N MET A 3 -17.55 41.24 -18.79
CA MET A 3 -17.66 40.32 -17.67
C MET A 3 -16.59 39.26 -17.84
N LEU A 4 -15.63 39.21 -16.92
CA LEU A 4 -14.76 38.05 -16.78
C LEU A 4 -15.58 36.97 -16.09
N ASP A 5 -15.73 35.84 -16.75
CA ASP A 5 -16.28 34.66 -16.09
C ASP A 5 -15.16 33.90 -15.35
N ALA A 6 -15.57 32.95 -14.51
CA ALA A 6 -14.61 32.12 -13.77
C ALA A 6 -13.69 31.31 -14.72
N TRP A 7 -14.14 31.07 -15.95
CA TRP A 7 -13.42 30.35 -16.98
C TRP A 7 -12.26 31.17 -17.54
N ASP A 8 -12.47 32.47 -17.81
CA ASP A 8 -11.44 33.43 -18.20
C ASP A 8 -10.34 33.53 -17.15
N ILE A 9 -10.72 33.54 -15.86
CA ILE A 9 -9.76 33.54 -14.74
C ILE A 9 -8.95 32.24 -14.71
N LEU A 10 -9.59 31.09 -14.87
CA LEU A 10 -8.92 29.79 -14.89
C LEU A 10 -7.92 29.68 -16.05
N LEU A 11 -8.33 30.08 -17.26
CA LEU A 11 -7.46 30.08 -18.44
C LEU A 11 -6.26 31.00 -18.25
N SER A 12 -6.45 32.16 -17.60
CA SER A 12 -5.34 33.10 -17.32
C SER A 12 -4.31 32.57 -16.32
N LYS A 13 -4.68 31.56 -15.51
CA LYS A 13 -3.84 30.96 -14.47
C LYS A 13 -3.54 29.49 -14.70
N LEU A 14 -3.79 28.98 -15.91
CA LEU A 14 -3.72 27.55 -16.18
C LEU A 14 -2.34 26.95 -15.86
N GLU A 15 -1.27 27.72 -16.09
CA GLU A 15 0.10 27.34 -15.74
C GLU A 15 0.28 27.12 -14.23
N ASP A 16 -0.34 27.94 -13.39
CA ASP A 16 -0.30 27.83 -11.92
C ASP A 16 -1.00 26.56 -11.42
N PHE A 17 -1.97 26.05 -12.18
CA PHE A 17 -2.70 24.81 -11.87
C PHE A 17 -2.15 23.59 -12.62
N SER A 18 -1.14 23.78 -13.47
CA SER A 18 -0.54 22.71 -14.24
C SER A 18 0.59 22.02 -13.48
N VAL A 19 0.56 20.70 -13.47
CA VAL A 19 1.68 19.86 -13.01
C VAL A 19 2.27 19.14 -14.20
N ARG A 20 3.56 18.85 -14.17
CA ARG A 20 4.26 18.14 -15.26
C ARG A 20 3.76 16.71 -15.46
N GLY A 21 3.09 16.16 -14.46
CA GLY A 21 2.49 14.84 -14.50
C GLY A 21 2.09 14.36 -13.11
N ILE A 22 1.68 13.10 -13.08
CA ILE A 22 1.21 12.42 -11.87
C ILE A 22 2.21 11.32 -11.51
N LYS A 23 2.55 11.20 -10.23
CA LYS A 23 3.37 10.12 -9.66
C LYS A 23 2.65 9.52 -8.46
N PHE A 24 2.96 8.26 -8.15
CA PHE A 24 2.37 7.61 -6.97
C PHE A 24 2.72 8.38 -5.70
N TYR A 25 4.01 8.58 -5.40
CA TYR A 25 4.45 9.48 -4.34
C TYR A 25 5.59 10.39 -4.83
N THR A 26 5.57 11.66 -4.44
CA THR A 26 6.61 12.64 -4.80
C THR A 26 6.58 13.82 -3.84
N PRO A 27 7.74 14.25 -3.29
CA PRO A 27 7.83 15.48 -2.50
C PRO A 27 7.97 16.73 -3.38
N SER A 28 8.20 16.58 -4.69
CA SER A 28 8.39 17.72 -5.60
C SER A 28 7.06 18.37 -5.96
N PRO A 29 6.93 19.71 -5.90
CA PRO A 29 5.70 20.44 -6.22
C PRO A 29 5.35 20.42 -7.72
N ASN A 30 6.28 20.03 -8.58
CA ASN A 30 6.08 19.98 -10.04
C ASN A 30 5.26 18.76 -10.48
N PHE A 31 5.03 17.79 -9.59
CA PHE A 31 4.29 16.57 -9.87
C PHE A 31 3.21 16.40 -8.83
N TYR A 32 2.04 15.91 -9.26
CA TYR A 32 0.97 15.57 -8.34
C TYR A 32 1.20 14.18 -7.73
N SER A 33 1.10 14.08 -6.41
CA SER A 33 1.21 12.82 -5.64
C SER A 33 -0.17 12.21 -5.44
N ILE A 34 -0.38 10.97 -5.89
CA ILE A 34 -1.63 10.23 -5.65
C ILE A 34 -1.67 9.72 -4.20
N PHE A 35 -0.53 9.34 -3.65
CA PHE A 35 -0.38 8.89 -2.29
C PHE A 35 -0.44 10.09 -1.34
N THR A 36 -1.49 10.13 -0.53
CA THR A 36 -1.76 11.18 0.46
C THR A 36 -1.46 10.74 1.89
N GLY A 37 -0.94 9.53 2.07
CA GLY A 37 -0.67 8.93 3.38
C GLY A 37 -1.45 7.63 3.59
N TYR A 38 -1.14 6.93 4.68
CA TYR A 38 -1.85 5.73 5.10
C TYR A 38 -3.11 6.11 5.91
N LYS A 39 -4.13 5.24 5.88
CA LYS A 39 -5.35 5.41 6.67
C LYS A 39 -5.11 5.39 8.19
N TYR A 40 -4.06 4.68 8.62
CA TYR A 40 -3.70 4.51 10.02
C TYR A 40 -2.53 5.40 10.41
N GLU A 41 -2.58 5.90 11.65
CA GLU A 41 -1.48 6.64 12.25
C GLU A 41 -0.42 5.70 12.82
N GLN A 42 0.81 6.20 12.95
CA GLN A 42 1.87 5.47 13.62
C GLN A 42 1.57 5.40 15.12
N VAL A 43 1.67 4.19 15.67
CA VAL A 43 1.46 3.90 17.09
C VAL A 43 2.76 3.43 17.72
N GLU A 44 2.88 3.56 19.04
CA GLU A 44 3.99 2.94 19.78
C GLU A 44 3.97 1.42 19.59
N TRP A 45 5.16 0.85 19.39
CA TRP A 45 5.31 -0.58 19.24
C TRP A 45 5.01 -1.31 20.55
N LYS A 46 4.14 -2.32 20.46
CA LYS A 46 3.72 -3.18 21.57
C LYS A 46 3.71 -4.62 21.10
N GLU A 47 4.71 -5.37 21.54
CA GLU A 47 4.95 -6.76 21.12
C GLU A 47 3.72 -7.65 21.30
N ASN A 48 3.08 -7.57 22.47
CA ASN A 48 1.93 -8.38 22.87
C ASN A 48 0.69 -8.22 21.98
N ILE A 49 0.60 -7.18 21.15
CA ILE A 49 -0.54 -6.95 20.25
C ILE A 49 -0.34 -7.68 18.92
N ILE A 50 0.90 -7.72 18.42
CA ILE A 50 1.23 -8.25 17.10
C ILE A 50 1.85 -9.65 17.15
N GLU A 51 2.25 -10.13 18.33
CA GLU A 51 2.89 -11.43 18.56
C GLU A 51 2.13 -12.57 17.87
N ALA A 52 0.81 -12.66 18.08
CA ALA A 52 -0.02 -13.69 17.44
C ALA A 52 0.04 -13.66 15.90
N TRP A 53 0.20 -12.47 15.31
CA TRP A 53 0.39 -12.34 13.86
C TRP A 53 1.79 -12.79 13.44
N LEU A 54 2.82 -12.35 14.15
CA LEU A 54 4.21 -12.72 13.89
C LEU A 54 4.41 -14.25 13.98
N ASP A 55 3.85 -14.88 15.02
CA ASP A 55 3.89 -16.32 15.20
C ASP A 55 3.18 -17.05 14.07
N HIS A 56 2.02 -16.55 13.62
CA HIS A 56 1.32 -17.13 12.47
C HIS A 56 2.17 -17.04 11.19
N VAL A 57 2.83 -15.91 10.94
CA VAL A 57 3.72 -15.77 9.78
C VAL A 57 4.92 -16.72 9.90
N LYS A 58 5.54 -16.84 11.07
CA LYS A 58 6.71 -17.69 11.28
C LYS A 58 6.37 -19.17 11.20
N GLU A 59 5.41 -19.62 12.00
CA GLU A 59 5.11 -21.04 12.19
C GLU A 59 4.22 -21.59 11.08
N ILE A 60 3.22 -20.82 10.60
CA ILE A 60 2.25 -21.32 9.63
C ILE A 60 2.64 -20.98 8.19
N ILE A 61 3.08 -19.73 7.92
CA ILE A 61 3.43 -19.31 6.56
C ILE A 61 4.85 -19.75 6.19
N CYS A 62 5.81 -19.56 7.08
CA CYS A 62 7.21 -19.88 6.82
C CYS A 62 7.61 -21.30 7.27
N ASN A 63 6.72 -22.02 7.95
CA ASN A 63 6.97 -23.36 8.49
C ASN A 63 8.26 -23.41 9.34
N GLY A 64 8.45 -22.40 10.19
CA GLY A 64 9.62 -22.24 11.06
C GLY A 64 10.92 -21.83 10.34
N ASN A 65 10.89 -21.55 9.04
CA ASN A 65 12.07 -21.11 8.30
C ASN A 65 12.39 -19.63 8.57
N GLU A 66 13.37 -19.39 9.43
CA GLU A 66 13.79 -18.04 9.85
C GLU A 66 14.19 -17.13 8.68
N LYS A 67 14.89 -17.66 7.66
CA LYS A 67 15.33 -16.85 6.51
C LYS A 67 14.17 -16.35 5.67
N VAL A 68 13.16 -17.20 5.49
CA VAL A 68 11.94 -16.83 4.74
C VAL A 68 11.10 -15.86 5.56
N TYR A 69 11.00 -16.09 6.87
CA TYR A 69 10.31 -15.20 7.79
C TYR A 69 10.90 -13.79 7.78
N GLU A 70 12.21 -13.66 7.94
CA GLU A 70 12.91 -12.38 7.88
C GLU A 70 12.70 -11.69 6.52
N TYR A 71 12.84 -12.43 5.42
CA TYR A 71 12.60 -11.89 4.09
C TYR A 71 11.18 -11.33 3.92
N ILE A 72 10.16 -12.06 4.39
CA ILE A 72 8.77 -11.62 4.33
C ILE A 72 8.56 -10.35 5.15
N LEU A 73 9.10 -10.26 6.36
CA LEU A 73 8.99 -9.05 7.19
C LEU A 73 9.69 -7.85 6.54
N CYS A 74 10.90 -8.04 6.01
CA CYS A 74 11.60 -6.99 5.26
C CYS A 74 10.82 -6.57 4.01
N TRP A 75 10.17 -7.51 3.32
CA TRP A 75 9.35 -7.22 2.14
C TRP A 75 8.14 -6.35 2.50
N PHE A 76 7.46 -6.63 3.62
CA PHE A 76 6.39 -5.78 4.18
C PHE A 76 6.92 -4.40 4.57
N ALA A 77 8.03 -4.35 5.31
CA ALA A 77 8.63 -3.11 5.75
C ALA A 77 9.00 -2.21 4.57
N ASN A 78 9.55 -2.78 3.50
CA ASN A 78 9.92 -2.02 2.31
C ASN A 78 8.72 -1.35 1.64
N ILE A 79 7.55 -2.02 1.56
CA ILE A 79 6.33 -1.44 0.98
C ILE A 79 5.81 -0.28 1.81
N LEU A 80 5.81 -0.42 3.14
CA LEU A 80 5.25 0.58 4.06
C LEU A 80 6.18 1.77 4.28
N GLN A 81 7.49 1.54 4.25
CA GLN A 81 8.48 2.61 4.47
C GLN A 81 8.82 3.34 3.15
N HIS A 82 8.69 2.67 2.01
CA HIS A 82 9.04 3.21 0.71
C HIS A 82 7.87 3.10 -0.29
N PRO A 83 6.79 3.90 -0.14
CA PRO A 83 5.61 3.82 -0.99
C PRO A 83 5.89 4.05 -2.49
N SER A 84 6.96 4.76 -2.85
CA SER A 84 7.38 4.92 -4.26
C SER A 84 8.21 3.77 -4.82
N ALA A 85 8.80 2.94 -3.96
CA ALA A 85 9.68 1.87 -4.39
C ALA A 85 8.84 0.67 -4.83
N LYS A 86 9.21 0.08 -5.96
CA LYS A 86 8.67 -1.21 -6.38
C LYS A 86 9.60 -2.29 -5.83
N ASN A 87 9.04 -3.27 -5.14
CA ASN A 87 9.82 -4.41 -4.65
C ASN A 87 10.33 -5.32 -5.77
N GLU A 88 9.77 -5.20 -6.99
CA GLU A 88 10.10 -6.00 -8.19
C GLU A 88 10.03 -7.53 -7.98
N THR A 89 9.41 -7.94 -6.89
CA THR A 89 9.30 -9.32 -6.42
C THR A 89 7.87 -9.60 -5.99
N ALA A 90 7.40 -10.82 -6.27
CA ALA A 90 6.07 -11.28 -5.89
C ALA A 90 6.19 -12.49 -4.95
N LEU A 91 5.49 -12.45 -3.82
CA LEU A 91 5.40 -13.57 -2.89
C LEU A 91 4.30 -14.54 -3.35
N ILE A 92 4.64 -15.82 -3.48
CA ILE A 92 3.67 -16.88 -3.80
C ILE A 92 3.57 -17.79 -2.57
N ILE A 93 2.40 -17.80 -1.91
CA ILE A 93 2.15 -18.62 -0.72
C ILE A 93 1.19 -19.74 -1.07
N ILE A 94 1.67 -20.97 -1.00
CA ILE A 94 0.90 -22.18 -1.33
C ILE A 94 0.71 -23.00 -0.05
N GLY A 95 -0.51 -23.46 0.19
CA GLY A 95 -0.80 -24.33 1.33
C GLY A 95 -2.25 -24.76 1.34
N LYS A 96 -2.61 -25.67 2.25
CA LYS A 96 -3.98 -26.18 2.38
C LYS A 96 -5.01 -25.06 2.63
N GLN A 97 -6.25 -25.22 2.17
CA GLN A 97 -7.32 -24.27 2.51
C GLN A 97 -7.52 -24.21 4.05
N GLY A 98 -7.83 -23.03 4.57
CA GLY A 98 -8.04 -22.82 6.01
C GLY A 98 -6.77 -22.55 6.82
N THR A 99 -5.58 -22.52 6.20
CA THR A 99 -4.31 -22.22 6.91
C THR A 99 -4.07 -20.72 7.15
N GLY A 100 -5.09 -19.87 6.97
CA GLY A 100 -4.98 -18.43 7.25
C GLY A 100 -4.22 -17.58 6.23
N LYS A 101 -3.85 -18.12 5.05
CA LYS A 101 -3.12 -17.37 4.00
C LYS A 101 -3.80 -16.09 3.52
N ASN A 102 -5.14 -16.04 3.54
CA ASN A 102 -5.86 -14.83 3.14
C ASN A 102 -6.08 -13.93 4.36
N THR A 103 -6.84 -14.42 5.34
CA THR A 103 -7.29 -13.66 6.50
C THR A 103 -6.18 -13.10 7.38
N PHE A 104 -5.12 -13.85 7.60
CA PHE A 104 -4.03 -13.45 8.51
C PHE A 104 -2.82 -12.90 7.77
N PHE A 105 -2.76 -12.94 6.44
CA PHE A 105 -1.59 -12.44 5.70
C PHE A 105 -1.98 -11.35 4.71
N THR A 106 -2.71 -11.71 3.65
CA THR A 106 -3.03 -10.74 2.60
C THR A 106 -4.05 -9.70 3.05
N ASP A 107 -5.08 -10.07 3.83
CA ASP A 107 -6.10 -9.12 4.29
C ASP A 107 -5.51 -8.03 5.20
N ILE A 108 -4.53 -8.36 6.03
CA ILE A 108 -3.87 -7.38 6.91
C ILE A 108 -3.05 -6.39 6.07
N LEU A 109 -2.27 -6.88 5.10
CA LEU A 109 -1.54 -6.00 4.19
C LEU A 109 -2.48 -5.11 3.37
N CYS A 110 -3.56 -5.68 2.82
CA CYS A 110 -4.56 -4.92 2.08
C CYS A 110 -5.22 -3.85 2.95
N LYS A 111 -5.53 -4.15 4.21
CA LYS A 111 -6.04 -3.15 5.15
C LYS A 111 -5.02 -2.04 5.42
N LEU A 112 -3.75 -2.38 5.71
CA LEU A 112 -2.71 -1.38 5.93
C LEU A 112 -2.53 -0.45 4.71
N LEU A 113 -2.72 -0.99 3.51
CA LEU A 113 -2.67 -0.27 2.23
C LEU A 113 -4.06 0.11 1.71
N GLU A 114 -5.05 0.27 2.59
CA GLU A 114 -6.41 0.60 2.16
C GLU A 114 -6.42 1.93 1.37
N GLY A 115 -7.06 1.91 0.20
CA GLY A 115 -7.02 3.01 -0.78
C GLY A 115 -5.97 2.85 -1.87
N TYR A 116 -4.96 1.98 -1.68
CA TYR A 116 -3.92 1.68 -2.67
C TYR A 116 -3.77 0.17 -2.99
N SER A 117 -4.61 -0.67 -2.39
CA SER A 117 -4.62 -2.11 -2.61
C SER A 117 -6.00 -2.59 -3.03
N ASN A 118 -6.04 -3.71 -3.75
CA ASN A 118 -7.27 -4.42 -4.05
C ASN A 118 -7.51 -5.51 -3.00
N PRO A 119 -8.75 -5.67 -2.52
CA PRO A 119 -9.09 -6.78 -1.62
C PRO A 119 -8.92 -8.12 -2.34
N ASN A 120 -8.79 -9.19 -1.55
CA ASN A 120 -8.71 -10.55 -2.09
C ASN A 120 -9.92 -10.85 -2.98
N MET A 121 -9.64 -11.16 -4.25
CA MET A 121 -10.66 -11.50 -5.23
C MET A 121 -11.06 -12.97 -5.06
N THR A 122 -12.31 -13.21 -4.67
CA THR A 122 -12.87 -14.56 -4.51
C THR A 122 -13.60 -15.06 -5.75
N ASN A 123 -14.05 -14.16 -6.62
CA ASN A 123 -14.73 -14.47 -7.88
C ASN A 123 -13.91 -13.95 -9.06
N LEU A 124 -13.55 -14.87 -9.96
CA LEU A 124 -12.84 -14.59 -11.21
C LEU A 124 -13.70 -13.92 -12.29
N GLU A 125 -15.01 -13.74 -12.05
CA GLU A 125 -15.96 -13.20 -13.03
C GLU A 125 -15.90 -11.66 -13.17
N ASN A 126 -15.08 -10.97 -12.37
CA ASN A 126 -14.95 -9.50 -12.40
C ASN A 126 -13.64 -9.03 -13.05
N ILE A 127 -13.09 -9.79 -14.00
CA ILE A 127 -11.96 -9.36 -14.86
C ILE A 127 -12.48 -8.64 -16.10
#